data_AF-A0A520YKG7-F1
#
_entry.id   AF-A0A520YKG7-F1
#
_cell.length_a   1.000
_cell.length_b   1.000
_cell.length_c   1.000
_cell.angle_alpha   90.00
_cell.angle_beta   90.00
_cell.angle_gamma   90.00
#
_symmetry.space_group_name_H-M   'P 1'
#
loop_
_entity.id
_entity.type
_entity.pdbx_description
1 polymer ?
#
loop_
_entity_poly.entity_id
_entity_poly.type
_entity_poly.pdbx_seq_one_letter_code
_entity_poly.pdbx_strand_id
1 'polypeptide(L)'
;MTANAMLVTQMGDDVVFSYDESSPYGKGTVVGNSISFDPDNIRAESMGAGAVEVEAILAIDIWIKPGSSLVLDSIDTRELGDYTLF
;
A
#
# COMPACT_ATOMS: atom_id res chain seq x y z
N MET A 1 1.14 -5.63 21.72
CA MET A 1 0.50 -6.78 21.03
C MET A 1 1.43 -7.18 19.92
N THR A 2 1.73 -8.47 19.78
CA THR A 2 2.52 -8.98 18.66
C THR A 2 1.66 -8.88 17.41
N ALA A 3 1.98 -7.97 16.48
CA ALA A 3 1.36 -7.99 15.16
C ALA A 3 1.76 -9.32 14.52
N ASN A 4 0.81 -10.21 14.32
CA ASN A 4 1.06 -11.40 13.51
C ASN A 4 1.16 -10.89 12.08
N ALA A 5 2.40 -10.74 11.58
CA ALA A 5 2.64 -10.45 10.17
C ALA A 5 1.91 -11.50 9.35
N MET A 6 0.94 -11.06 8.54
CA MET A 6 0.15 -11.94 7.70
C MET A 6 0.60 -11.66 6.27
N LEU A 7 1.47 -12.54 5.78
CA LEU A 7 2.00 -12.47 4.44
C LEU A 7 0.89 -12.84 3.46
N VAL A 8 0.51 -11.88 2.63
CA VAL A 8 -0.44 -12.05 1.55
C VAL A 8 0.33 -12.17 0.25
N THR A 9 -0.05 -13.15 -0.57
CA THR A 9 0.46 -13.31 -1.93
C THR A 9 -0.69 -13.18 -2.92
N GLN A 10 -0.54 -12.29 -3.90
CA GLN A 10 -1.53 -12.06 -4.96
C GLN A 10 -0.89 -12.20 -6.33
N MET A 11 -1.61 -12.87 -7.23
CA MET A 11 -1.14 -13.12 -8.59
C MET A 11 -1.66 -12.05 -9.54
N GLY A 12 -0.74 -11.40 -10.24
CA GLY A 12 -1.04 -10.67 -11.47
C GLY A 12 -0.89 -11.55 -12.71
N ASP A 13 -0.88 -10.93 -13.88
CA ASP A 13 -0.73 -11.64 -15.16
C ASP A 13 0.69 -12.18 -15.33
N ASP A 14 1.70 -11.32 -15.18
CA ASP A 14 3.12 -11.60 -15.36
C ASP A 14 3.94 -11.59 -14.07
N VAL A 15 3.35 -11.09 -12.98
CA VAL A 15 4.04 -10.90 -11.71
C VAL A 15 3.26 -11.49 -10.54
N VAL A 16 3.96 -11.72 -9.44
CA VAL A 16 3.39 -12.11 -8.16
C VAL A 16 3.81 -11.08 -7.12
N PHE A 17 2.85 -10.53 -6.40
CA PHE A 17 3.05 -9.56 -5.32
C PHE A 17 2.96 -10.27 -3.98
N SER A 18 3.89 -9.97 -3.07
CA SER A 18 3.80 -10.37 -1.67
C SER A 18 3.97 -9.15 -0.76
N TYR A 19 3.13 -9.04 0.28
CA TYR A 19 3.16 -7.94 1.24
C TYR A 19 2.59 -8.38 2.60
N ASP A 20 2.79 -7.56 3.62
CA ASP A 20 2.23 -7.77 4.96
C ASP A 20 0.92 -6.99 5.14
N GLU A 21 -0.20 -7.70 5.33
CA GLU A 21 -1.51 -7.06 5.56
C GLU A 21 -1.73 -6.57 7.00
N SER A 22 -0.73 -6.72 7.89
CA SER A 22 -0.72 -6.05 9.19
C SER A 22 -0.25 -4.58 9.11
N SER A 23 0.20 -4.13 7.93
CA SER A 23 0.60 -2.74 7.69
C SER A 23 -0.62 -1.79 7.69
N PRO A 24 -0.43 -0.49 8.00
CA PRO A 24 -1.52 0.50 8.00
C PRO A 24 -2.05 0.86 6.61
N TYR A 25 -1.48 0.26 5.55
CA TYR A 25 -1.97 0.34 4.18
C TYR A 25 -3.05 -0.72 3.87
N GLY A 26 -3.35 -1.59 4.84
CA GLY A 26 -4.43 -2.56 4.75
C GLY A 26 -4.23 -3.62 3.66
N LYS A 27 -5.32 -3.94 2.97
CA LYS A 27 -5.37 -5.00 1.95
C LYS A 27 -5.08 -4.44 0.56
N GLY A 28 -4.20 -5.10 -0.16
CA GLY A 28 -3.95 -4.82 -1.57
C GLY A 28 -4.98 -5.51 -2.48
N THR A 29 -5.24 -4.90 -3.64
CA THR A 29 -6.00 -5.50 -4.75
C THR A 29 -5.13 -5.51 -6.00
N VAL A 30 -5.14 -6.63 -6.74
CA VAL A 30 -4.37 -6.78 -7.98
C VAL A 30 -5.29 -6.84 -9.19
N VAL A 31 -4.96 -6.06 -10.23
CA VAL A 31 -5.59 -6.10 -11.54
C VAL A 31 -4.50 -6.06 -12.60
N GLY A 32 -4.41 -7.11 -13.42
CA GLY A 32 -3.29 -7.28 -14.36
C GLY A 32 -1.95 -7.32 -13.64
N ASN A 33 -1.02 -6.42 -13.99
CA ASN A 33 0.30 -6.28 -13.35
C ASN A 33 0.36 -5.08 -12.40
N SER A 34 -0.79 -4.56 -11.96
CA SER A 34 -0.89 -3.43 -11.05
C SER A 34 -1.45 -3.87 -9.71
N ILE A 35 -0.84 -3.38 -8.63
CA ILE A 35 -1.34 -3.53 -7.27
C ILE A 35 -1.74 -2.16 -6.72
N SER A 36 -2.84 -2.10 -5.98
CA SER A 36 -3.32 -0.89 -5.32
C SER A 36 -3.64 -1.18 -3.86
N PHE A 37 -3.34 -0.22 -2.98
CA PHE A 37 -3.57 -0.27 -1.55
C PHE A 37 -4.42 0.91 -1.12
N ASP A 38 -5.29 0.71 -0.13
CA ASP A 38 -6.12 1.76 0.45
C ASP A 38 -5.80 1.85 1.95
N PRO A 39 -5.17 2.96 2.41
CA PRO A 39 -4.77 3.10 3.79
C PRO A 39 -5.99 3.21 4.72
N ASP A 40 -6.07 2.32 5.70
CA ASP A 40 -7.20 2.27 6.65
C ASP A 40 -6.92 2.99 7.97
N ASN A 41 -5.63 3.15 8.32
CA ASN A 41 -5.20 3.63 9.64
C ASN A 41 -4.11 4.72 9.60
N ILE A 42 -3.92 5.39 8.46
CA ILE A 42 -3.02 6.56 8.37
C ILE A 42 -3.88 7.81 8.56
N ARG A 43 -3.75 8.48 9.72
CA ARG A 43 -4.51 9.69 10.07
C ARG A 43 -3.60 10.78 10.61
N ALA A 44 -3.36 11.80 9.82
CA ALA A 44 -2.66 13.02 10.23
C ALA A 44 -3.67 14.10 10.65
N GLU A 45 -4.33 13.91 11.80
CA GLU A 45 -5.34 14.87 12.29
C GLU A 45 -4.69 15.93 13.20
N SER A 46 -4.85 17.21 12.85
CA SER A 46 -4.48 18.32 13.74
C SER A 46 -5.60 18.55 14.77
N MET A 47 -5.50 17.91 15.93
CA MET A 47 -6.42 18.11 17.06
C MET A 47 -6.13 19.43 17.82
N GLY A 48 -5.89 20.53 17.09
CA GLY A 48 -5.47 21.81 17.67
C GLY A 48 -4.00 21.85 18.14
N ALA A 49 -3.21 20.84 17.77
CA ALA A 49 -1.80 20.68 18.17
C ALA A 49 -0.78 21.26 17.17
N GLY A 50 -1.23 21.83 16.05
CA GLY A 50 -0.37 22.23 14.93
C GLY A 50 -0.24 21.15 13.85
N ALA A 51 0.71 21.28 12.93
CA ALA A 51 0.93 20.28 11.88
C ALA A 51 1.29 18.92 12.50
N VAL A 52 0.56 17.87 12.12
CA VAL A 52 0.81 16.48 12.54
C VAL A 52 1.32 15.72 11.33
N GLU A 53 2.45 15.04 11.48
CA GLU A 53 3.01 14.16 10.47
C GLU A 53 2.81 12.71 10.91
N VAL A 54 2.36 11.86 9.99
CA VAL A 54 2.26 10.42 10.17
C VAL A 54 2.99 9.74 9.03
N GLU A 55 3.93 8.87 9.38
CA GLU A 55 4.67 8.05 8.44
C GLU A 55 4.24 6.59 8.59
N ALA A 56 4.15 5.90 7.46
CA ALA A 56 4.01 4.46 7.41
C ALA A 56 4.88 3.90 6.27
N ILE A 57 5.24 2.63 6.37
CA ILE A 57 6.03 1.94 5.34
C ILE A 57 5.30 0.67 4.93
N LEU A 58 5.15 0.48 3.62
CA LEU A 58 4.67 -0.74 3.01
C LEU A 58 5.81 -1.41 2.24
N ALA A 59 6.16 -2.63 2.64
CA ALA A 59 7.10 -3.46 1.89
C ALA A 59 6.33 -4.35 0.91
N ILE A 60 6.73 -4.33 -0.36
CA ILE A 60 6.15 -5.14 -1.42
C ILE A 60 7.27 -5.89 -2.14
N ASP A 61 7.19 -7.21 -2.12
CA ASP A 61 8.04 -8.07 -2.94
C ASP A 61 7.34 -8.36 -4.27
N ILE A 62 8.04 -8.16 -5.38
CA ILE A 62 7.52 -8.40 -6.73
C ILE A 62 8.37 -9.47 -7.41
N TRP A 63 7.73 -10.58 -7.76
CA TRP A 63 8.37 -11.70 -8.46
C TRP A 63 7.87 -11.76 -9.90
N ILE A 64 8.79 -11.70 -10.86
CA ILE A 64 8.46 -11.81 -12.29
C ILE A 64 8.37 -13.29 -12.66
N LYS A 65 7.27 -13.69 -13.30
CA LYS A 65 7.07 -15.08 -13.75
C LYS A 65 8.10 -15.44 -14.84
N PRO A 66 8.55 -16.71 -14.91
CA PRO A 66 9.43 -17.16 -15.97
C PRO A 66 8.85 -16.88 -17.35
N GLY A 67 9.62 -16.24 -18.23
CA GLY A 67 9.20 -15.91 -19.60
C GLY A 67 8.52 -14.55 -19.76
N SER A 68 8.29 -13.81 -18.67
CA SER A 68 7.74 -12.45 -18.70
C SER A 68 8.82 -11.40 -18.44
N SER A 69 8.47 -10.13 -18.69
CA SER A 69 9.29 -8.96 -18.34
C SER A 69 8.40 -7.92 -17.66
N LEU A 70 8.94 -7.25 -16.64
CA LEU A 70 8.27 -6.13 -15.99
C LEU A 70 9.05 -4.84 -16.24
N VAL A 71 8.34 -3.79 -16.67
CA VAL A 71 8.81 -2.41 -16.58
C VAL A 71 7.92 -1.72 -15.56
N LEU A 72 8.53 -1.22 -14.48
CA LEU A 72 7.81 -0.38 -13.53
C LEU A 72 7.64 1.00 -14.15
N ASP A 73 6.43 1.29 -14.62
CA ASP A 73 6.13 2.51 -15.38
C ASP A 73 5.72 3.69 -14.47
N SER A 74 4.95 3.41 -13.41
CA SER A 74 4.47 4.42 -12.47
C SER A 74 4.39 3.89 -11.04
N ILE A 75 4.64 4.79 -10.09
CA ILE A 75 4.23 4.67 -8.69
C ILE A 75 3.46 5.95 -8.40
N ASP A 76 2.16 5.83 -8.14
CA ASP A 76 1.31 6.96 -7.82
C ASP A 76 0.77 6.83 -6.40
N THR A 77 0.73 7.95 -5.70
CA THR A 77 -0.09 8.11 -4.50
C THR A 77 -1.28 8.99 -4.85
N ARG A 78 -2.46 8.59 -4.41
CA ARG A 78 -3.68 9.38 -4.57
C ARG A 78 -4.31 9.55 -3.22
N GLU A 79 -4.54 10.79 -2.87
CA GLU A 79 -5.34 11.12 -1.72
C GLU A 79 -6.79 11.33 -2.15
N LEU A 80 -7.71 10.70 -1.44
CA LEU A 80 -9.15 10.86 -1.61
C LEU A 80 -9.73 11.32 -0.27
N GLY A 81 -9.72 12.65 -0.04
CA GLY A 81 -10.26 13.24 1.18
C GLY A 81 -10.49 14.74 1.04
N ASP A 82 -11.59 15.22 1.63
CA ASP A 82 -11.83 16.65 1.81
C ASP A 82 -11.06 17.14 3.03
N TYR A 83 -10.02 17.95 2.80
CA TYR A 83 -9.36 18.67 3.87
C TYR A 83 -10.25 19.81 4.36
N THR A 84 -10.78 19.68 5.58
CA THR A 84 -11.34 20.84 6.27
C THR A 84 -10.21 21.62 6.90
N LEU A 85 -9.81 22.73 6.28
CA LEU A 85 -8.93 23.72 6.89
C LEU A 85 -9.78 24.58 7.84
N PHE A 86 -9.51 24.51 9.15
CA PHE A 86 -10.11 25.40 10.15
C PHE A 86 -9.29 26.69 10.30
#